data_AF-A0AA38FSW9-F1
#
_entry.id   AF-A0AA38FSW9-F1
#
_cell.length_a   1.000
_cell.length_b   1.000
_cell.length_c   1.000
_cell.angle_alpha   90.00
_cell.angle_beta   90.00
_cell.angle_gamma   90.00
#
_symmetry.space_group_name_H-M   'P 1'
#
loop_
_entity.id
_entity.type
_entity.pdbx_description
1 polymer ?
#
loop_
_entity_poly.entity_id
_entity_poly.type
_entity_poly.pdbx_seq_one_letter_code
_entity_poly.pdbx_strand_id
1 'polypeptide(L)'
;GMISLLSASDPDKPPKPISGHIKSITAITFSLHGGQSEVYSSSYDGVIVRWILGTGYAGRVERNDSTQIKCLTTVEGELVYYNGEHIPAGMEAEGVLYFSFLNWVL
;
A
#
# COMPACT_ATOMS: atom_id res chain seq x y z
N GLY A 1 -3.95 5.25 -10.51
CA GLY A 1 -3.96 5.85 -9.16
C GLY A 1 -2.64 6.54 -8.91
N MET A 2 -2.65 7.62 -8.14
CA MET A 2 -1.46 8.41 -7.79
C MET A 2 -1.33 8.48 -6.26
N ILE A 3 -0.10 8.46 -5.76
CA ILE A 3 0.24 8.72 -4.36
C ILE A 3 1.09 9.99 -4.33
N SER A 4 0.82 10.89 -3.38
CA SER A 4 1.63 12.08 -3.17
C SER A 4 2.52 11.87 -1.94
N LEU A 5 3.83 11.96 -2.12
CA LEU A 5 4.80 11.93 -1.02
C LEU A 5 4.99 13.36 -0.49
N LEU A 6 4.67 13.56 0.79
CA LEU A 6 4.84 14.84 1.49
C LEU A 6 6.03 14.78 2.43
N SER A 7 6.69 15.92 2.64
CA SER A 7 7.79 16.03 3.59
C SER A 7 7.25 16.46 4.95
N ALA A 8 7.26 15.55 5.93
CA ALA A 8 6.79 15.88 7.28
C ALA A 8 7.62 17.00 7.94
N SER A 9 8.90 17.11 7.58
CA SER A 9 9.81 18.15 8.07
C SER A 9 9.72 19.48 7.33
N ASP A 10 9.04 19.51 6.18
CA ASP A 10 8.93 20.70 5.33
C ASP A 10 7.58 20.70 4.62
N PRO A 11 6.51 21.20 5.27
CA PRO A 11 5.16 21.17 4.75
C PRO A 11 4.95 22.03 3.48
N ASP A 12 5.79 23.05 3.27
CA ASP A 12 5.73 23.94 2.11
C ASP A 12 6.40 23.32 0.88
N LYS A 13 7.19 22.26 1.08
CA LYS A 13 7.80 21.53 -0.02
C LYS A 13 6.72 20.94 -0.93
N PRO A 14 6.82 21.15 -2.26
CA PRO A 14 5.84 20.61 -3.18
C PRO A 14 5.77 19.08 -3.07
N PRO A 15 4.56 18.49 -3.02
CA PRO A 15 4.39 17.05 -2.98
C PRO A 15 5.04 16.38 -4.20
N LYS A 16 5.67 15.22 -3.98
CA LYS A 16 6.24 14.42 -5.06
C LYS A 16 5.25 13.34 -5.47
N PRO A 17 4.66 13.38 -6.68
CA PRO A 17 3.74 12.35 -7.11
C PRO A 17 4.50 11.09 -7.52
N ILE A 18 3.98 9.93 -7.13
CA ILE A 18 4.36 8.63 -7.66
C ILE A 18 3.11 7.96 -8.25
N SER A 19 3.28 7.33 -9.42
CA SER A 19 2.20 6.73 -10.20
C SER A 19 2.67 5.43 -10.84
N GLY A 20 1.74 4.50 -11.04
CA GLY A 20 2.01 3.18 -11.61
C GLY A 20 0.81 2.23 -11.58
N HIS A 21 -0.19 2.53 -10.74
CA HIS A 21 -1.49 1.87 -10.82
C HIS A 21 -2.35 2.45 -11.94
N ILE A 22 -3.07 1.59 -12.64
CA ILE A 22 -3.99 2.00 -13.71
C ILE A 22 -5.40 2.34 -13.18
N LYS A 23 -5.75 1.87 -11.97
CA LYS A 23 -7.02 2.15 -11.28
C LYS A 23 -6.79 2.86 -9.93
N SER A 24 -7.87 3.13 -9.18
CA SER A 24 -7.79 3.76 -7.86
C SER A 24 -7.04 2.87 -6.87
N ILE A 25 -6.21 3.50 -6.05
CA ILE A 25 -5.46 2.84 -4.98
C ILE A 25 -6.42 2.56 -3.84
N THR A 26 -6.32 1.38 -3.25
CA THR A 26 -7.26 0.87 -2.23
C THR A 26 -6.65 0.78 -0.84
N ALA A 27 -5.34 0.57 -0.75
CA ALA A 27 -4.61 0.56 0.51
C ALA A 27 -3.12 0.83 0.28
N ILE A 28 -2.46 1.34 1.32
CA ILE A 28 -1.02 1.63 1.35
C ILE A 28 -0.46 1.15 2.69
N THR A 29 0.74 0.56 2.68
CA THR A 29 1.51 0.25 3.90
C THR A 29 2.99 0.57 3.69
N PHE A 30 3.71 0.69 4.80
CA PHE A 30 5.12 1.04 4.84
C PHE A 30 5.92 -0.08 5.50
N SER A 31 7.01 -0.50 4.87
CA SER A 31 7.99 -1.39 5.48
C SER A 31 9.30 -0.65 5.71
N LEU A 32 9.93 -0.92 6.85
CA LEU A 32 11.30 -0.55 7.12
C LEU A 32 12.10 -1.82 7.36
N HIS A 33 12.85 -2.25 6.35
CA HIS A 33 13.69 -3.44 6.43
C HIS A 33 15.13 -3.10 6.01
N GLY A 34 16.11 -3.43 6.85
CA GLY A 34 17.53 -3.20 6.55
C GLY A 34 17.91 -1.73 6.29
N GLY A 35 17.15 -0.76 6.81
CA GLY A 35 17.38 0.67 6.58
C GLY A 35 16.83 1.20 5.24
N GLN A 36 16.22 0.35 4.43
CA GLN A 36 15.48 0.76 3.24
C GLN A 36 14.00 0.96 3.59
N SER A 37 13.48 2.16 3.27
CA SER A 37 12.06 2.46 3.43
C SER A 37 11.31 2.11 2.15
N GLU A 38 10.36 1.20 2.28
CA GLU A 38 9.54 0.71 1.18
C GLU A 38 8.08 1.09 1.41
N VAL A 39 7.37 1.28 0.31
CA VAL A 39 5.93 1.47 0.30
C VAL A 39 5.33 0.38 -0.56
N TYR A 40 4.23 -0.20 -0.10
CA TYR A 40 3.42 -1.08 -0.92
C TYR A 40 2.04 -0.47 -1.10
N SER A 41 1.51 -0.55 -2.31
CA SER A 41 0.17 -0.09 -2.62
C SER A 41 -0.61 -1.16 -3.38
N SER A 42 -1.89 -1.31 -3.03
CA SER A 42 -2.85 -2.10 -3.82
C SER A 42 -3.78 -1.19 -4.60
N SER A 43 -4.39 -1.74 -5.65
CA SER A 43 -5.43 -1.07 -6.41
C SER A 43 -6.47 -2.06 -6.92
N TYR A 44 -7.63 -1.53 -7.33
CA TYR A 44 -8.63 -2.26 -8.10
C TYR A 44 -8.11 -2.82 -9.45
N ASP A 45 -6.87 -2.53 -9.85
CA ASP A 45 -6.21 -3.20 -10.97
C ASP A 45 -5.67 -4.60 -10.63
N GLY A 46 -5.83 -5.03 -9.37
CA GLY A 46 -5.49 -6.39 -8.92
C GLY A 46 -4.00 -6.60 -8.67
N VAL A 47 -3.17 -5.57 -8.76
CA VAL A 47 -1.73 -5.68 -8.49
C VAL A 47 -1.35 -5.02 -7.17
N ILE A 48 -0.25 -5.50 -6.60
CA ILE A 48 0.49 -4.79 -5.56
C ILE A 48 1.74 -4.20 -6.22
N VAL A 49 1.96 -2.90 -6.02
CA VAL A 49 3.18 -2.22 -6.49
C VAL A 49 4.08 -1.93 -5.30
N ARG A 50 5.38 -2.20 -5.48
CA ARG A 50 6.45 -1.87 -4.53
C ARG A 50 7.13 -0.57 -4.96
N TRP A 51 7.39 0.30 -3.99
CA TRP A 51 8.10 1.56 -4.16
C TRP A 51 9.25 1.62 -3.17
N ILE A 52 10.41 2.12 -3.59
CA ILE A 52 11.54 2.41 -2.71
C ILE A 52 11.62 3.93 -2.55
N LEU A 53 11.54 4.44 -1.32
CA LEU A 53 11.68 5.88 -1.09
C LEU A 53 13.06 6.36 -1.57
N GLY A 54 13.06 7.47 -2.31
CA GLY A 54 14.27 8.02 -2.95
C GLY A 54 14.58 7.44 -4.35
N THR A 55 14.10 6.23 -4.66
CA THR A 55 14.29 5.60 -5.98
C THR A 55 13.02 5.63 -6.84
N GLY A 56 11.84 5.46 -6.24
CA GLY A 56 10.55 5.43 -6.93
C GLY A 56 10.03 4.00 -7.16
N TYR A 57 9.48 3.75 -8.35
CA TYR A 57 8.89 2.46 -8.72
C TYR A 57 9.93 1.33 -8.67
N ALA A 58 9.61 0.25 -7.93
CA ALA A 58 10.51 -0.88 -7.72
C ALA A 58 9.91 -2.21 -8.19
N GLY A 59 8.85 -2.16 -9.00
CA GLY A 59 8.22 -3.34 -9.60
C GLY A 59 6.86 -3.71 -9.02
N ARG A 60 6.26 -4.75 -9.59
CA ARG A 60 5.06 -5.41 -9.05
C ARG A 60 5.50 -6.56 -8.18
N VAL A 61 4.75 -6.80 -7.10
CA VAL A 61 4.91 -8.01 -6.28
C VAL A 61 4.34 -9.19 -7.06
N GLU A 62 5.12 -10.26 -7.19
CA GLU A 62 4.66 -11.50 -7.81
C GLU A 62 3.59 -12.18 -6.95
N ARG A 63 2.55 -12.67 -7.60
CA ARG A 63 1.40 -13.30 -6.95
C ARG A 63 0.89 -14.42 -7.82
N ASN A 64 0.39 -15.47 -7.16
CA ASN A 64 -0.17 -16.64 -7.82
C ASN A 64 -1.61 -16.41 -8.33
N ASP A 65 -2.25 -15.32 -7.91
CA ASP A 65 -3.59 -14.95 -8.35
C ASP A 65 -3.71 -13.45 -8.60
N SER A 66 -4.66 -13.10 -9.47
CA SER A 66 -5.03 -11.72 -9.81
C SER A 66 -6.30 -11.27 -9.09
N THR A 67 -6.63 -11.90 -7.94
CA THR A 67 -7.83 -11.55 -7.19
C THR A 67 -7.65 -10.22 -6.46
N GLN A 68 -8.78 -9.57 -6.17
CA GLN A 68 -8.77 -8.27 -5.54
C GLN A 68 -8.13 -8.32 -4.14
N ILE A 69 -7.21 -7.40 -3.90
CA ILE A 69 -6.62 -7.20 -2.57
C ILE A 69 -7.64 -6.51 -1.68
N LYS A 70 -8.00 -7.14 -0.57
CA LYS A 70 -8.87 -6.53 0.44
C LYS A 70 -8.07 -5.82 1.52
N CYS A 71 -6.92 -6.37 1.88
CA CYS A 71 -6.00 -5.81 2.86
C CYS A 71 -4.56 -6.05 2.43
N LEU A 72 -3.69 -5.10 2.77
CA LEU A 72 -2.25 -5.28 2.82
C LEU A 72 -1.66 -4.63 4.08
N THR A 73 -0.67 -5.25 4.68
CA THR A 73 0.13 -4.73 5.79
C THR A 73 1.57 -5.23 5.67
N THR A 74 2.45 -4.77 6.54
CA THR A 74 3.78 -5.33 6.69
C THR A 74 3.98 -5.81 8.13
N VAL A 75 4.46 -7.03 8.28
CA VAL A 75 4.76 -7.65 9.59
C VAL A 75 6.25 -7.95 9.60
N GLU A 76 6.98 -7.39 10.57
CA GLU A 76 8.44 -7.56 10.68
C GLU A 76 9.23 -7.20 9.41
N GLY A 77 8.69 -6.27 8.60
CA GLY A 77 9.29 -5.81 7.34
C GLY A 77 8.83 -6.59 6.11
N GLU A 78 8.13 -7.70 6.29
CA GLU A 78 7.61 -8.54 5.21
C GLU A 78 6.18 -8.15 4.82
N LEU A 79 5.88 -8.14 3.52
CA LEU A 79 4.54 -7.84 3.02
C LEU A 79 3.58 -9.00 3.30
N VAL A 80 2.46 -8.69 3.96
CA VAL A 80 1.33 -9.61 4.13
C VAL A 80 0.10 -9.00 3.47
N TYR A 81 -0.61 -9.78 2.65
CA TYR A 81 -1.84 -9.33 2.02
C TYR A 81 -2.92 -10.40 2.07
N TYR A 82 -4.18 -9.97 2.05
CA TYR A 82 -5.33 -10.84 2.14
C TYR A 82 -6.34 -10.56 1.03
N ASN A 83 -6.85 -11.64 0.43
CA ASN A 83 -7.78 -11.65 -0.70
C ASN A 83 -9.00 -12.56 -0.49
N GLY A 84 -9.12 -13.24 0.66
CA GLY A 84 -10.25 -14.13 0.96
C GLY A 84 -11.53 -13.39 1.40
N GLU A 85 -12.57 -14.13 1.79
CA GLU A 85 -13.88 -13.53 2.08
C GLU A 85 -13.91 -12.64 3.34
N HIS A 86 -13.24 -13.04 4.42
CA HIS A 86 -13.27 -12.38 5.73
C HIS A 86 -11.88 -11.91 6.17
N ILE A 87 -11.71 -10.61 6.45
CA ILE A 87 -10.43 -10.06 6.90
C ILE A 87 -10.05 -10.70 8.26
N PRO A 88 -8.83 -11.26 8.43
CA PRO A 88 -8.41 -11.83 9.70
C PRO A 88 -8.31 -10.79 10.82
N ALA A 89 -8.81 -11.12 12.01
CA ALA A 89 -8.61 -10.32 13.21
C ALA A 89 -7.10 -10.21 13.50
N GLY A 90 -6.58 -8.97 13.54
CA GLY A 90 -5.15 -8.69 13.70
C GLY A 90 -4.47 -8.03 12.50
N MET A 91 -5.10 -8.05 11.31
CA MET A 91 -4.64 -7.25 10.16
C MET A 91 -5.03 -5.76 10.27
N GLU A 92 -5.82 -5.43 11.30
CA GLU A 92 -6.35 -4.09 11.59
C GLU A 92 -5.39 -3.23 12.44
N ALA A 93 -4.32 -3.82 12.98
CA ALA A 93 -3.43 -3.15 13.92
C ALA A 93 -2.02 -2.99 13.34
N GLU A 94 -1.60 -1.73 13.32
CA GLU A 94 -0.28 -1.17 13.02
C GLU A 94 0.09 -1.02 11.52
N GLY A 95 0.22 0.23 11.09
CA GLY A 95 0.86 0.61 9.82
C GLY A 95 0.01 0.51 8.55
N VAL A 96 -1.28 0.18 8.65
CA VAL A 96 -2.18 0.09 7.48
C VAL A 96 -3.06 1.33 7.36
N LEU A 97 -2.92 2.05 6.24
CA LEU A 97 -3.94 3.02 5.82
C LEU A 97 -4.94 2.30 4.90
N TYR A 98 -6.06 1.88 5.46
CA TYR A 98 -7.19 1.38 4.70
C TYR A 98 -7.97 2.54 4.08
N PHE A 99 -8.14 2.49 2.76
CA PHE A 99 -9.14 3.29 2.04
C PHE A 99 -10.20 2.35 1.48
N SER A 100 -10.82 1.51 2.31
CA SER A 100 -11.99 0.76 1.86
C SER A 100 -13.23 1.66 1.91
N PHE A 101 -13.79 1.98 0.74
CA PHE A 101 -15.16 2.50 0.60
C PHE A 101 -16.21 1.41 0.92
N LEU A 102 -16.00 0.62 1.98
CA LEU A 102 -17.04 -0.24 2.54
C LEU A 102 -17.61 0.47 3.77
N ASN A 103 -18.69 1.21 3.51
CA ASN A 103 -19.82 1.44 4.40
C ASN A 103 -19.54 1.37 5.91
N TRP A 104 -19.41 2.55 6.51
CA TRP A 104 -20.19 2.82 7.71
C TRP A 104 -21.67 2.71 7.32
N VAL A 105 -22.25 1.51 7.44
CA VAL A 105 -23.70 1.36 7.59
C VAL A 105 -23.93 0.76 8.96
N LEU A 106 -24.27 1.68 9.87
CA LEU A 106 -24.83 1.58 11.22
C LEU A 106 -23.99 0.90 12.30
#